data_AF-A0A0H5MB45-F1
#
_entry.id   AF-A0A0H5MB45-F1
#
_cell.length_a   1.000
_cell.length_b   1.000
_cell.length_c   1.000
_cell.angle_alpha   90.00
_cell.angle_beta   90.00
_cell.angle_gamma   90.00
#
_symmetry.space_group_name_H-M   'P 1'
#
loop_
_entity.id
_entity.type
_entity.pdbx_description
1 polymer ?
#
loop_
_entity_poly.entity_id
_entity_poly.type
_entity_poly.pdbx_seq_one_letter_code
_entity_poly.pdbx_strand_id
1 'polypeptide(L)'
;MVAELTALRDQIDEVDKALLDLLAKRLHLVAEVGEVKSRYGLPIYVPDREAAMLTSRRQEAEALGVPPDLIEDVLRRIMRESYTSENDKGFKTLCPNLRPVVIIGGQGQMGRLFTRMLNLSGYQVKTLEQQDWPQAESILADAGMVIVSVPIHTTEEVISRLPKLPSDCILLDLASVKNKPLQAMLAAHDGPVVGLHPMFGPDVGSLAKQVVVYCDGRDPQAYQWLLEQLQVWGARLHRISAVEHDQNMAFIQALRHFATFAYGLHLAEENVQLEQLLALSSPIYRLELAMVGRLFAQDPQLYADIIMSSEDNLALIKRYYKRFGEAITLLEQSDKKAFVKSFQKVEHWFGDYAESFLVESRSLLRQANDNRQ
;
A
#
# COMPACT_ATOMS: atom_id res chain seq x y z
N MET A 1 38.79 -14.60 -32.34
CA MET A 1 37.34 -14.76 -32.09
C MET A 1 37.01 -15.39 -30.74
N VAL A 2 37.20 -16.69 -30.48
CA VAL A 2 36.82 -17.28 -29.17
C VAL A 2 37.67 -16.71 -28.02
N ALA A 3 39.00 -16.60 -28.20
CA ALA A 3 39.89 -16.05 -27.16
C ALA A 3 39.68 -14.55 -26.89
N GLU A 4 39.41 -13.75 -27.92
CA GLU A 4 39.10 -12.31 -27.78
C GLU A 4 37.77 -12.10 -27.06
N LEU A 5 36.76 -12.92 -27.37
CA LEU A 5 35.48 -12.90 -26.68
C LEU A 5 35.63 -13.30 -25.21
N THR A 6 36.44 -14.32 -24.90
CA THR A 6 36.73 -14.71 -23.51
C THR A 6 37.43 -13.58 -22.76
N ALA A 7 38.46 -12.96 -23.34
CA ALA A 7 39.16 -11.85 -22.69
C ALA A 7 38.27 -10.62 -22.41
N LEU A 8 37.29 -10.34 -23.29
CA LEU A 8 36.28 -9.30 -23.05
C LEU A 8 35.28 -9.69 -21.96
N ARG A 9 34.88 -10.97 -21.89
CA ARG A 9 34.02 -11.47 -20.80
C ARG A 9 34.72 -11.41 -19.46
N ASP A 10 35.99 -11.79 -19.39
CA ASP A 10 36.78 -11.68 -18.17
C ASP A 10 36.87 -10.22 -17.69
N GLN A 11 37.00 -9.26 -18.60
CA GLN A 11 36.96 -7.83 -18.25
C GLN A 11 35.59 -7.37 -17.75
N ILE A 12 34.49 -7.88 -18.34
CA ILE A 12 33.13 -7.61 -17.86
C ILE A 12 32.97 -8.18 -16.44
N ASP A 13 33.42 -9.41 -16.19
CA ASP A 13 33.34 -10.04 -14.86
C ASP A 13 34.09 -9.24 -13.79
N GLU A 14 35.24 -8.64 -14.12
CA GLU A 14 35.96 -7.75 -13.19
C GLU A 14 35.19 -6.44 -12.92
N VAL A 15 34.53 -5.87 -13.93
CA VAL A 15 33.65 -4.71 -13.73
C VAL A 15 32.45 -5.08 -12.85
N ASP A 16 31.84 -6.24 -13.08
CA ASP A 16 30.70 -6.72 -12.29
C ASP A 16 31.09 -6.97 -10.82
N LYS A 17 32.29 -7.51 -10.56
CA LYS A 17 32.83 -7.62 -9.20
C LYS A 17 33.03 -6.25 -8.54
N ALA A 18 33.58 -5.28 -9.27
CA ALA A 18 33.75 -3.92 -8.75
C ALA A 18 32.39 -3.26 -8.43
N LEU A 19 31.34 -3.55 -9.21
CA LEU A 19 29.98 -3.11 -8.89
C LEU A 19 29.48 -3.70 -7.57
N LEU A 20 29.75 -4.99 -7.29
CA LEU A 20 29.40 -5.61 -6.01
C LEU A 20 30.08 -4.93 -4.83
N ASP A 21 31.37 -4.60 -4.94
CA ASP A 21 32.11 -3.90 -3.89
C ASP A 21 31.53 -2.50 -3.62
N LEU A 22 31.17 -1.77 -4.68
CA LEU A 22 30.53 -0.46 -4.58
C LEU A 22 29.14 -0.54 -3.93
N LEU A 23 28.36 -1.56 -4.28
CA LEU A 23 27.06 -1.82 -3.66
C LEU A 23 27.20 -2.14 -2.17
N ALA A 24 28.14 -3.00 -1.79
CA ALA A 24 28.42 -3.32 -0.40
C ALA A 24 28.82 -2.08 0.41
N LYS A 25 29.73 -1.26 -0.14
CA LYS A 25 30.12 0.03 0.46
C LYS A 25 28.92 0.96 0.63
N ARG A 26 28.05 1.06 -0.38
CA ARG A 26 26.86 1.90 -0.29
C ARG A 26 25.88 1.41 0.77
N LEU A 27 25.66 0.09 0.88
CA LEU A 27 24.82 -0.48 1.93
C LEU A 27 25.37 -0.17 3.33
N HIS A 28 26.70 -0.22 3.52
CA HIS A 28 27.32 0.20 4.77
C HIS A 28 27.05 1.67 5.11
N LEU A 29 27.21 2.58 4.14
CA LEU A 29 26.91 4.01 4.33
C LEU A 29 25.43 4.27 4.61
N VAL A 30 24.53 3.55 3.95
CA VAL A 30 23.08 3.59 4.24
C VAL A 30 22.82 3.17 5.68
N ALA A 31 23.53 2.14 6.16
CA ALA A 31 23.40 1.66 7.53
C ALA A 31 23.82 2.71 8.56
N GLU A 32 24.89 3.48 8.30
CA GLU A 32 25.32 4.62 9.12
C GLU A 32 24.31 5.78 9.05
N VAL A 33 23.79 6.08 7.85
CA VAL A 33 22.74 7.09 7.66
C VAL A 33 21.48 6.72 8.46
N GLY A 34 21.09 5.44 8.48
CA GLY A 34 19.98 4.93 9.28
C GLY A 34 20.17 5.20 10.78
N GLU A 35 21.38 4.99 11.32
CA GLU A 35 21.70 5.28 12.72
C GLU A 35 21.58 6.79 13.03
N VAL A 36 22.05 7.64 12.12
CA VAL A 36 21.90 9.10 12.26
C VAL A 36 20.44 9.50 12.21
N LYS A 37 19.67 9.02 11.21
CA LYS A 37 18.24 9.33 11.08
C LYS A 37 17.46 8.87 12.30
N SER A 38 17.72 7.66 12.80
CA SER A 38 17.08 7.10 14.00
C SER A 38 17.38 7.94 15.24
N ARG A 39 18.62 8.42 15.40
CA ARG A 39 18.97 9.33 16.50
C ARG A 39 18.20 10.65 16.47
N TYR A 40 18.05 11.25 15.29
CA TYR A 40 17.42 12.57 15.15
C TYR A 40 15.90 12.51 14.88
N GLY A 41 15.34 11.36 14.49
CA GLY A 41 13.92 11.21 14.14
C GLY A 41 13.61 11.68 12.74
N LEU A 42 14.59 11.59 11.83
CA LEU A 42 14.42 12.02 10.45
C LEU A 42 13.70 10.92 9.66
N PRO A 43 12.79 11.28 8.74
CA PRO A 43 12.07 10.30 7.94
C PRO A 43 13.01 9.50 7.05
N ILE A 44 12.72 8.21 6.88
CA ILE A 44 13.46 7.36 5.95
C ILE A 44 13.36 7.90 4.53
N TYR A 45 12.18 8.36 4.15
CA TYR A 45 11.84 8.79 2.80
C TYR A 45 11.77 10.32 2.69
N VAL A 46 12.62 10.91 1.84
CA VAL A 46 12.67 12.36 1.57
C VAL A 46 12.56 12.60 0.05
N PRO A 47 11.35 12.84 -0.49
CA PRO A 47 11.10 12.90 -1.93
C PRO A 47 12.04 13.84 -2.70
N ASP A 48 12.23 15.06 -2.21
CA ASP A 48 12.98 16.11 -2.93
C ASP A 48 14.47 15.76 -3.04
N ARG A 49 15.03 15.13 -2.01
CA ARG A 49 16.42 14.66 -2.01
C ARG A 49 16.63 13.54 -3.03
N GLU A 50 15.65 12.64 -3.16
CA GLU A 50 15.71 11.56 -4.15
C GLU A 50 15.60 12.09 -5.57
N ALA A 51 14.65 13.00 -5.81
CA ALA A 51 14.46 13.62 -7.11
C ALA A 51 15.72 14.36 -7.54
N ALA A 52 16.29 15.21 -6.67
CA ALA A 52 17.52 15.94 -6.96
C ALA A 52 18.72 15.01 -7.25
N MET A 53 18.87 13.93 -6.46
CA MET A 53 19.93 12.95 -6.67
C MET A 53 19.78 12.21 -8.00
N LEU A 54 18.57 11.75 -8.35
CA LEU A 54 18.32 11.08 -9.62
C LEU A 54 18.55 12.03 -10.80
N THR A 55 18.08 13.27 -10.74
CA THR A 55 18.33 14.27 -11.79
C THR A 55 19.83 14.52 -11.99
N SER A 56 20.59 14.70 -10.91
CA SER A 56 22.05 14.87 -10.98
C SER A 56 22.74 13.66 -11.62
N ARG A 57 22.39 12.45 -11.18
CA ARG A 57 23.01 11.20 -11.68
C ARG A 57 22.66 10.91 -13.14
N ARG A 58 21.46 11.28 -13.59
CA ARG A 58 21.07 11.20 -15.01
C ARG A 58 21.95 12.10 -15.88
N GLN A 59 22.18 13.34 -15.47
CA GLN A 59 23.04 14.29 -16.20
C GLN A 59 24.50 13.81 -16.26
N GLU A 60 25.03 13.30 -15.15
CA GLU A 60 26.37 12.71 -15.09
C GLU A 60 26.50 11.48 -16.02
N ALA A 61 25.49 10.61 -16.04
CA ALA A 61 25.46 9.45 -16.94
C ALA A 61 25.46 9.85 -18.41
N GLU A 62 24.65 10.85 -18.78
CA GLU A 62 24.58 11.36 -20.14
C GLU A 62 25.93 11.89 -20.63
N ALA A 63 26.65 12.63 -19.76
CA ALA A 63 27.99 13.14 -20.05
C ALA A 63 29.04 12.02 -20.27
N LEU A 64 28.82 10.83 -19.72
CA LEU A 64 29.67 9.65 -19.86
C LEU A 64 29.24 8.71 -20.99
N GLY A 65 28.17 9.04 -21.73
CA GLY A 65 27.60 8.16 -22.75
C GLY A 65 26.84 6.95 -22.18
N VAL A 66 26.49 6.98 -20.89
CA VAL A 66 25.66 5.98 -20.24
C VAL A 66 24.19 6.39 -20.37
N PRO A 67 23.27 5.49 -20.77
CA PRO A 67 21.85 5.82 -20.85
C PRO A 67 21.30 6.32 -19.50
N PRO A 68 20.66 7.51 -19.45
CA PRO A 68 20.12 8.06 -18.20
C PRO A 68 19.09 7.16 -17.51
N ASP A 69 18.30 6.43 -18.29
CA ASP A 69 17.28 5.52 -17.76
C ASP A 69 17.91 4.30 -17.05
N LEU A 70 19.07 3.81 -17.56
CA LEU A 70 19.79 2.69 -16.94
C LEU A 70 20.27 3.05 -15.53
N ILE A 71 20.92 4.20 -15.37
CA ILE A 71 21.43 4.60 -14.05
C ILE A 71 20.28 4.88 -13.08
N GLU A 72 19.17 5.44 -13.57
CA GLU A 72 17.98 5.68 -12.76
C GLU A 72 17.37 4.36 -12.27
N ASP A 73 17.20 3.36 -13.14
CA ASP A 73 16.66 2.05 -12.78
C ASP A 73 17.55 1.34 -11.73
N VAL A 74 18.87 1.36 -11.94
CA VAL A 74 19.85 0.82 -10.99
C VAL A 74 19.74 1.52 -9.64
N LEU A 75 19.78 2.85 -9.61
CA LEU A 75 19.71 3.61 -8.36
C LEU A 75 18.37 3.41 -7.64
N ARG A 76 17.24 3.39 -8.36
CA ARG A 76 15.92 3.11 -7.78
C ARG A 76 15.85 1.71 -7.17
N ARG A 77 16.44 0.68 -7.80
CA ARG A 77 16.50 -0.67 -7.21
C ARG A 77 17.35 -0.71 -5.94
N ILE A 78 18.51 -0.06 -5.95
CA ILE A 78 19.40 0.00 -4.80
C ILE A 78 18.76 0.80 -3.64
N MET A 79 18.06 1.90 -3.94
CA MET A 79 17.34 2.68 -2.94
C MET A 79 16.21 1.89 -2.28
N ARG A 80 15.47 1.09 -3.06
CA ARG A 80 14.45 0.18 -2.50
C ARG A 80 15.05 -0.76 -1.46
N GLU A 81 16.22 -1.34 -1.75
CA GLU A 81 16.96 -2.19 -0.81
C GLU A 81 17.39 -1.44 0.46
N SER A 82 17.72 -0.15 0.29
CA SER A 82 18.16 0.72 1.39
C SER A 82 17.05 0.94 2.41
N TYR A 83 15.80 1.18 1.98
CA TYR A 83 14.70 1.37 2.93
C TYR A 83 14.38 0.10 3.73
N THR A 84 14.48 -1.08 3.11
CA THR A 84 14.25 -2.35 3.81
C THR A 84 15.35 -2.60 4.83
N SER A 85 16.61 -2.35 4.47
CA SER A 85 17.74 -2.50 5.38
C SER A 85 17.75 -1.48 6.54
N GLU A 86 17.30 -0.24 6.29
CA GLU A 86 17.14 0.78 7.34
C GLU A 86 16.07 0.38 8.37
N ASN A 87 15.00 -0.34 7.97
CA ASN A 87 13.93 -0.76 8.87
C ASN A 87 14.42 -1.71 9.98
N ASP A 88 15.45 -2.53 9.72
CA ASP A 88 15.89 -3.56 10.67
C ASP A 88 16.74 -2.99 11.83
N LYS A 89 17.21 -1.75 11.73
CA LYS A 89 17.99 -1.07 12.79
C LYS A 89 17.14 -0.34 13.83
N GLY A 90 15.82 -0.33 13.66
CA GLY A 90 14.88 0.35 14.55
C GLY A 90 14.74 1.86 14.31
N PHE A 91 13.63 2.41 14.77
CA PHE A 91 13.21 3.80 14.56
C PHE A 91 13.26 4.59 15.86
N LYS A 92 13.34 5.93 15.74
CA LYS A 92 13.17 6.81 16.90
C LYS A 92 11.79 6.59 17.52
N THR A 93 11.77 6.39 18.83
CA THR A 93 10.56 6.48 19.65
C THR A 93 10.19 7.95 19.83
N LEU A 94 9.12 8.42 19.18
CA LEU A 94 8.68 9.81 19.32
C LEU A 94 7.94 10.07 20.64
N CYS A 95 7.31 9.05 21.23
CA CYS A 95 6.68 9.14 22.55
C CYS A 95 7.25 8.08 23.53
N PRO A 96 8.45 8.29 24.10
CA PRO A 96 9.13 7.29 24.93
C PRO A 96 8.40 6.86 26.19
N ASN A 97 7.53 7.74 26.72
CA ASN A 97 6.78 7.50 27.95
C ASN A 97 5.40 6.86 27.68
N LEU A 98 5.12 6.45 26.44
CA LEU A 98 3.86 5.77 26.13
C LEU A 98 3.78 4.45 26.89
N ARG A 99 2.66 4.25 27.57
CA ARG A 99 2.28 2.97 28.17
C ARG A 99 2.09 1.90 27.08
N PRO A 100 1.96 0.61 27.43
CA PRO A 100 1.89 -0.46 26.43
C PRO A 100 0.82 -0.20 25.35
N VAL A 101 1.19 -0.51 24.10
CA VAL A 101 0.25 -0.57 22.99
C VAL A 101 -0.42 -1.93 22.99
N VAL A 102 -1.74 -1.96 22.93
CA VAL A 102 -2.51 -3.21 22.79
C VAL A 102 -3.09 -3.28 21.39
N ILE A 103 -2.80 -4.35 20.65
CA ILE A 103 -3.37 -4.59 19.33
C ILE A 103 -4.39 -5.72 19.42
N ILE A 104 -5.65 -5.40 19.16
CA ILE A 104 -6.74 -6.37 19.08
C ILE A 104 -6.72 -6.98 17.68
N GLY A 105 -6.60 -8.31 17.60
CA GLY A 105 -6.30 -9.00 16.34
C GLY A 105 -4.84 -8.81 15.90
N GLY A 106 -3.92 -8.66 16.86
CA GLY A 106 -2.48 -8.46 16.63
C GLY A 106 -1.80 -9.63 15.92
N GLN A 107 -2.37 -10.84 16.02
CA GLN A 107 -1.90 -12.01 15.26
C GLN A 107 -2.42 -12.04 13.83
N GLY A 108 -3.31 -11.14 13.43
CA GLY A 108 -3.70 -10.94 12.03
C GLY A 108 -2.53 -10.41 11.18
N GLN A 109 -2.61 -10.50 9.86
CA GLN A 109 -1.51 -10.10 8.97
C GLN A 109 -1.13 -8.62 9.14
N MET A 110 -2.12 -7.71 9.15
CA MET A 110 -1.90 -6.28 9.39
C MET A 110 -1.49 -5.99 10.84
N GLY A 111 -2.09 -6.69 11.81
CA GLY A 111 -1.72 -6.58 13.22
C GLY A 111 -0.24 -6.93 13.48
N ARG A 112 0.27 -7.97 12.81
CA ARG A 112 1.69 -8.35 12.87
C ARG A 112 2.61 -7.30 12.26
N LEU A 113 2.21 -6.69 11.15
CA LEU A 113 2.97 -5.58 10.55
C LEU A 113 3.11 -4.42 11.53
N PHE A 114 1.99 -3.94 12.11
CA PHE A 114 2.03 -2.85 13.09
C PHE A 114 2.76 -3.25 14.38
N THR A 115 2.61 -4.49 14.85
CA THR A 115 3.40 -5.03 15.97
C THR A 115 4.89 -4.92 15.71
N ARG A 116 5.36 -5.35 14.52
CA ARG A 116 6.77 -5.24 14.13
C ARG A 116 7.24 -3.79 14.12
N MET A 117 6.47 -2.89 13.49
CA MET A 117 6.86 -1.48 13.35
C MET A 117 6.93 -0.74 14.69
N LEU A 118 5.98 -1.03 15.59
CA LEU A 118 5.97 -0.47 16.94
C LEU A 118 7.13 -1.01 17.79
N ASN A 119 7.40 -2.32 17.74
CA ASN A 119 8.56 -2.92 18.42
C ASN A 119 9.89 -2.35 17.90
N LEU A 120 10.03 -2.20 16.58
CA LEU A 120 11.21 -1.55 15.97
C LEU A 120 11.34 -0.09 16.40
N SER A 121 10.25 0.55 16.83
CA SER A 121 10.26 1.92 17.34
C SER A 121 10.38 1.98 18.87
N GLY A 122 10.67 0.87 19.55
CA GLY A 122 10.89 0.81 20.99
C GLY A 122 9.61 0.79 21.86
N TYR A 123 8.43 0.66 21.28
CA TYR A 123 7.18 0.56 22.05
C TYR A 123 6.96 -0.87 22.57
N GLN A 124 6.44 -1.00 23.79
CA GLN A 124 5.98 -2.29 24.30
C GLN A 124 4.62 -2.63 23.68
N VAL A 125 4.55 -3.73 22.92
CA VAL A 125 3.31 -4.20 22.29
C VAL A 125 2.77 -5.45 22.98
N LYS A 126 1.47 -5.44 23.29
CA LYS A 126 0.68 -6.60 23.73
C LYS A 126 -0.38 -6.92 22.66
N THR A 127 -0.79 -8.17 22.57
CA THR A 127 -1.87 -8.60 21.68
C THR A 127 -3.09 -9.03 22.48
N LEU A 128 -4.28 -8.78 21.94
CA LEU A 128 -5.54 -9.30 22.46
C LEU A 128 -6.25 -10.04 21.33
N GLU A 129 -6.36 -11.36 21.47
CA GLU A 129 -7.02 -12.23 20.50
C GLU A 129 -8.38 -12.72 21.02
N GLN A 130 -9.10 -13.48 20.19
CA GLN A 130 -10.45 -13.96 20.52
C GLN A 130 -10.50 -14.80 21.81
N GLN A 131 -9.45 -15.55 22.13
CA GLN A 131 -9.37 -16.33 23.36
C GLN A 131 -9.03 -15.48 24.60
N ASP A 132 -8.54 -14.25 24.42
CA ASP A 132 -8.04 -13.40 25.51
C ASP A 132 -9.13 -12.47 26.09
N TRP A 133 -10.31 -12.42 25.47
CA TRP A 133 -11.43 -11.58 25.92
C TRP A 133 -11.80 -11.72 27.40
N PRO A 134 -11.77 -12.91 28.03
CA PRO A 134 -11.99 -13.03 29.48
C PRO A 134 -10.99 -12.24 30.35
N GLN A 135 -9.84 -11.87 29.79
CA GLN A 135 -8.78 -11.08 30.44
C GLN A 135 -8.65 -9.67 29.85
N ALA A 136 -9.57 -9.25 28.97
CA ALA A 136 -9.49 -7.97 28.26
C ALA A 136 -9.34 -6.77 29.21
N GLU A 137 -10.09 -6.75 30.31
CA GLU A 137 -10.02 -5.67 31.31
C GLU A 137 -8.60 -5.53 31.90
N SER A 138 -7.97 -6.65 32.26
CA SER A 138 -6.60 -6.68 32.76
C SER A 138 -5.57 -6.23 31.71
N ILE A 139 -5.71 -6.70 30.47
CA ILE A 139 -4.79 -6.39 29.38
C ILE A 139 -4.85 -4.90 29.01
N LEU A 140 -6.06 -4.32 29.02
CA LEU A 140 -6.35 -2.96 28.58
C LEU A 140 -6.27 -1.92 29.72
N ALA A 141 -6.24 -2.34 30.98
CA ALA A 141 -6.28 -1.45 32.15
C ALA A 141 -5.18 -0.37 32.16
N ASP A 142 -4.00 -0.69 31.63
CA ASP A 142 -2.86 0.24 31.54
C ASP A 142 -2.44 0.53 30.09
N ALA A 143 -3.35 0.38 29.12
CA ALA A 143 -3.03 0.67 27.73
C ALA A 143 -2.82 2.18 27.52
N GLY A 144 -1.73 2.55 26.83
CA GLY A 144 -1.51 3.91 26.33
C GLY A 144 -2.11 4.13 24.94
N MET A 145 -2.25 3.05 24.17
CA MET A 145 -2.86 3.04 22.86
C MET A 145 -3.49 1.68 22.58
N VAL A 146 -4.68 1.66 21.98
CA VAL A 146 -5.38 0.46 21.56
C VAL A 146 -5.61 0.53 20.05
N ILE A 147 -5.14 -0.48 19.33
CA ILE A 147 -5.30 -0.61 17.87
C ILE A 147 -6.27 -1.75 17.58
N VAL A 148 -7.37 -1.46 16.90
CA VAL A 148 -8.33 -2.44 16.42
C VAL A 148 -7.96 -2.89 15.00
N SER A 149 -7.45 -4.12 14.89
CA SER A 149 -6.99 -4.74 13.64
C SER A 149 -7.69 -6.09 13.38
N VAL A 150 -9.02 -6.07 13.41
CA VAL A 150 -9.88 -7.25 13.20
C VAL A 150 -10.63 -7.16 11.86
N PRO A 151 -11.26 -8.25 11.37
CA PRO A 151 -12.09 -8.19 10.16
C PRO A 151 -13.18 -7.12 10.25
N ILE A 152 -13.49 -6.50 9.10
CA ILE A 152 -14.41 -5.36 9.01
C ILE A 152 -15.78 -5.70 9.62
N HIS A 153 -16.36 -6.86 9.28
CA HIS A 153 -17.66 -7.28 9.81
C HIS A 153 -17.70 -7.46 11.34
N THR A 154 -16.55 -7.62 12.01
CA THR A 154 -16.46 -7.74 13.48
C THR A 154 -16.04 -6.45 14.18
N THR A 155 -15.61 -5.43 13.43
CA THR A 155 -14.94 -4.25 13.99
C THR A 155 -15.84 -3.48 14.95
N GLU A 156 -17.08 -3.20 14.56
CA GLU A 156 -18.05 -2.46 15.41
C GLU A 156 -18.40 -3.25 16.68
N GLU A 157 -18.61 -4.57 16.56
CA GLU A 157 -18.90 -5.45 17.71
C GLU A 157 -17.74 -5.46 18.70
N VAL A 158 -16.51 -5.63 18.20
CA VAL A 158 -15.29 -5.63 19.02
C VAL A 158 -15.11 -4.30 19.74
N ILE A 159 -15.30 -3.17 19.06
CA ILE A 159 -15.21 -1.84 19.67
C ILE A 159 -16.28 -1.68 20.77
N SER A 160 -17.51 -2.13 20.52
CA SER A 160 -18.61 -2.03 21.50
C SER A 160 -18.39 -2.86 22.77
N ARG A 161 -17.53 -3.89 22.70
CA ARG A 161 -17.19 -4.78 23.81
C ARG A 161 -15.99 -4.31 24.62
N LEU A 162 -15.34 -3.22 24.22
CA LEU A 162 -14.18 -2.72 24.94
C LEU A 162 -14.55 -2.40 26.40
N PRO A 163 -13.75 -2.86 27.38
CA PRO A 163 -13.87 -2.35 28.74
C PRO A 163 -13.50 -0.86 28.75
N LYS A 164 -13.79 -0.19 29.86
CA LYS A 164 -13.43 1.22 30.02
C LYS A 164 -11.91 1.39 29.89
N LEU A 165 -11.49 2.12 28.86
CA LEU A 165 -10.09 2.45 28.63
C LEU A 165 -9.66 3.62 29.53
N PRO A 166 -8.36 3.76 29.84
CA PRO A 166 -7.83 4.97 30.43
C PRO A 166 -8.21 6.20 29.59
N SER A 167 -8.59 7.30 30.22
CA SER A 167 -9.12 8.49 29.51
C SER A 167 -8.15 9.14 28.53
N ASP A 168 -6.85 8.95 28.76
CA ASP A 168 -5.75 9.42 27.92
C ASP A 168 -5.29 8.37 26.88
N CYS A 169 -5.83 7.15 26.92
CA CYS A 169 -5.51 6.10 25.95
C CYS A 169 -5.97 6.52 24.55
N ILE A 170 -5.12 6.35 23.54
CA ILE A 170 -5.50 6.58 22.14
C ILE A 170 -6.24 5.34 21.63
N LEU A 171 -7.46 5.48 21.14
CA LEU A 171 -8.19 4.40 20.46
C LEU A 171 -8.15 4.62 18.95
N LEU A 172 -7.72 3.61 18.19
CA LEU A 172 -7.69 3.67 16.73
C LEU A 172 -8.00 2.33 16.06
N ASP A 173 -8.46 2.39 14.82
CA ASP A 173 -8.72 1.21 13.98
C ASP A 173 -7.88 1.22 12.70
N LEU A 174 -7.73 0.04 12.08
CA LEU A 174 -7.06 -0.15 10.78
C LEU A 174 -8.02 -0.62 9.67
N ALA A 175 -9.34 -0.52 9.85
CA ALA A 175 -10.30 -1.08 8.91
C ALA A 175 -10.26 -0.39 7.54
N SER A 176 -10.70 -1.07 6.48
CA SER A 176 -10.78 -0.47 5.13
C SER A 176 -11.98 0.47 4.93
N VAL A 177 -12.92 0.49 5.89
CA VAL A 177 -14.06 1.43 5.95
C VAL A 177 -13.90 2.30 7.19
N LYS A 178 -14.30 3.57 7.15
CA LYS A 178 -13.97 4.52 8.22
C LYS A 178 -15.17 5.08 8.94
N ASN A 179 -16.30 5.30 8.28
CA ASN A 179 -17.42 6.01 8.90
C ASN A 179 -17.98 5.24 10.11
N LYS A 180 -18.40 3.98 9.93
CA LYS A 180 -18.97 3.19 11.03
C LYS A 180 -17.96 2.87 12.15
N PRO A 181 -16.73 2.39 11.86
CA PRO A 181 -15.74 2.15 12.92
C PRO A 181 -15.40 3.40 13.72
N LEU A 182 -15.25 4.56 13.06
CA LEU A 182 -14.94 5.81 13.76
C LEU A 182 -16.07 6.22 14.71
N GLN A 183 -17.33 6.11 14.29
CA GLN A 183 -18.47 6.39 15.16
C GLN A 183 -18.56 5.41 16.34
N ALA A 184 -18.30 4.13 16.10
CA ALA A 184 -18.24 3.12 17.17
C ALA A 184 -17.15 3.46 18.20
N MET A 185 -15.95 3.87 17.75
CA MET A 185 -14.85 4.25 18.65
C MET A 185 -15.19 5.51 19.45
N LEU A 186 -15.78 6.52 18.81
CA LEU A 186 -16.20 7.76 19.48
C LEU A 186 -17.28 7.54 20.55
N ALA A 187 -18.12 6.52 20.37
CA ALA A 187 -19.15 6.13 21.32
C ALA A 187 -18.62 5.25 22.46
N ALA A 188 -17.62 4.39 22.18
CA ALA A 188 -17.04 3.48 23.16
C ALA A 188 -15.99 4.13 24.07
N HIS A 189 -15.36 5.24 23.64
CA HIS A 189 -14.27 5.89 24.34
C HIS A 189 -14.45 7.40 24.39
N ASP A 190 -14.21 8.01 25.56
CA ASP A 190 -14.30 9.46 25.77
C ASP A 190 -12.98 10.21 25.45
N GLY A 191 -11.86 9.50 25.37
CA GLY A 191 -10.54 10.07 25.11
C GLY A 191 -10.20 10.28 23.62
N PRO A 192 -8.90 10.32 23.28
CA PRO A 192 -8.44 10.51 21.91
C PRO A 192 -8.82 9.36 20.97
N VAL A 193 -9.33 9.71 19.78
CA VAL A 193 -9.78 8.75 18.76
C VAL A 193 -9.30 9.16 17.36
N VAL A 194 -8.74 8.22 16.62
CA VAL A 194 -8.34 8.39 15.20
C VAL A 194 -8.63 7.13 14.39
N GLY A 195 -9.16 7.25 13.18
CA GLY A 195 -9.28 6.12 12.27
C GLY A 195 -8.14 6.10 11.26
N LEU A 196 -7.49 4.96 11.05
CA LEU A 196 -6.46 4.80 10.02
C LEU A 196 -6.91 3.79 8.95
N HIS A 197 -6.46 4.00 7.71
CA HIS A 197 -6.56 3.02 6.64
C HIS A 197 -5.21 2.94 5.92
N PRO A 198 -4.40 1.90 6.21
CA PRO A 198 -3.23 1.56 5.43
C PRO A 198 -3.66 1.16 4.00
N MET A 199 -3.29 1.95 2.98
CA MET A 199 -3.71 1.71 1.58
C MET A 199 -2.86 0.64 0.88
N PHE A 200 -2.36 -0.33 1.64
CA PHE A 200 -1.43 -1.37 1.20
C PHE A 200 -1.66 -2.66 1.97
N GLY A 201 -1.23 -3.77 1.37
CA GLY A 201 -1.28 -5.08 2.01
C GLY A 201 -0.16 -5.30 3.03
N PRO A 202 -0.26 -6.36 3.84
CA PRO A 202 0.69 -6.65 4.92
C PRO A 202 2.07 -7.11 4.42
N ASP A 203 2.20 -7.49 3.14
CA ASP A 203 3.44 -8.01 2.54
C ASP A 203 4.45 -6.92 2.15
N VAL A 204 4.20 -5.66 2.52
CA VAL A 204 5.13 -4.56 2.23
C VAL A 204 6.43 -4.71 3.03
N GLY A 205 7.57 -4.71 2.33
CA GLY A 205 8.89 -4.77 2.97
C GLY A 205 9.29 -3.46 3.67
N SER A 206 8.66 -2.34 3.32
CA SER A 206 8.84 -1.03 3.95
C SER A 206 7.62 -0.14 3.75
N LEU A 207 7.38 0.75 4.71
CA LEU A 207 6.34 1.80 4.65
C LEU A 207 6.76 3.02 3.81
N ALA A 208 8.00 3.06 3.33
CA ALA A 208 8.47 4.10 2.43
C ALA A 208 7.54 4.24 1.21
N LYS A 209 7.03 5.46 0.99
CA LYS A 209 6.12 5.83 -0.12
C LYS A 209 4.71 5.23 -0.01
N GLN A 210 4.44 4.39 0.98
CA GLN A 210 3.12 3.83 1.21
C GLN A 210 2.16 4.90 1.73
N VAL A 211 0.90 4.85 1.32
CA VAL A 211 -0.12 5.82 1.76
C VAL A 211 -0.86 5.27 2.97
N VAL A 212 -0.98 6.09 4.02
CA VAL A 212 -1.90 5.85 5.14
C VAL A 212 -2.89 6.99 5.16
N VAL A 213 -4.16 6.67 4.97
CA VAL A 213 -5.23 7.64 5.16
C VAL A 213 -5.56 7.72 6.64
N TYR A 214 -5.83 8.92 7.15
CA TYR A 214 -6.32 9.11 8.51
C TYR A 214 -7.55 10.01 8.56
N CYS A 215 -8.46 9.66 9.47
CA CYS A 215 -9.70 10.35 9.75
C CYS A 215 -9.70 10.78 11.22
N ASP A 216 -9.71 12.07 11.48
CA ASP A 216 -9.74 12.58 12.85
C ASP A 216 -11.06 12.21 13.54
N GLY A 217 -10.99 11.67 14.75
CA GLY A 217 -12.13 11.46 15.64
C GLY A 217 -12.21 12.56 16.71
N ARG A 218 -11.43 12.40 17.78
CA ARG A 218 -11.40 13.32 18.94
C ARG A 218 -9.97 13.56 19.41
N ASP A 219 -9.67 14.77 19.87
CA ASP A 219 -8.39 15.19 20.46
C ASP A 219 -7.13 14.91 19.58
N PRO A 220 -7.06 15.47 18.36
CA PRO A 220 -5.94 15.23 17.45
C PRO A 220 -4.56 15.61 17.98
N GLN A 221 -4.51 16.54 18.93
CA GLN A 221 -3.26 16.92 19.58
C GLN A 221 -2.63 15.75 20.36
N ALA A 222 -3.43 14.82 20.89
CA ALA A 222 -2.94 13.71 21.71
C ALA A 222 -2.27 12.59 20.88
N TYR A 223 -2.63 12.44 19.61
CA TYR A 223 -2.05 11.44 18.70
C TYR A 223 -1.21 12.04 17.57
N GLN A 224 -0.89 13.34 17.63
CA GLN A 224 -0.04 13.97 16.61
C GLN A 224 1.33 13.28 16.49
N TRP A 225 1.92 12.86 17.62
CA TRP A 225 3.17 12.11 17.64
C TRP A 225 3.08 10.76 16.90
N LEU A 226 1.90 10.12 16.87
CA LEU A 226 1.67 8.87 16.16
C LEU A 226 1.66 9.11 14.64
N LEU A 227 1.04 10.19 14.19
CA LEU A 227 1.07 10.60 12.78
C LEU A 227 2.51 10.88 12.34
N GLU A 228 3.27 11.60 13.16
CA GLU A 228 4.71 11.82 12.92
C GLU A 228 5.51 10.51 12.94
N GLN A 229 5.15 9.56 13.80
CA GLN A 229 5.80 8.23 13.86
C GLN A 229 5.58 7.45 12.56
N LEU A 230 4.36 7.49 11.99
CA LEU A 230 4.06 6.89 10.68
C LEU A 230 4.91 7.53 9.56
N GLN A 231 5.14 8.84 9.62
CA GLN A 231 6.01 9.54 8.67
C GLN A 231 7.48 9.18 8.85
N VAL A 232 7.94 8.96 10.09
CA VAL A 232 9.29 8.44 10.39
C VAL A 232 9.49 7.07 9.74
N TRP A 233 8.46 6.22 9.75
CA TRP A 233 8.46 4.94 9.02
C TRP A 233 8.45 5.09 7.49
N GLY A 234 8.26 6.31 6.98
CA GLY A 234 8.29 6.65 5.55
C GLY A 234 6.92 6.70 4.88
N ALA A 235 5.83 6.57 5.64
CA ALA A 235 4.48 6.65 5.11
C ALA A 235 4.11 8.08 4.69
N ARG A 236 3.32 8.18 3.63
CA ARG A 236 2.65 9.42 3.21
C ARG A 236 1.27 9.46 3.84
N LEU A 237 1.02 10.48 4.66
CA LEU A 237 -0.27 10.66 5.30
C LEU A 237 -1.21 11.47 4.42
N HIS A 238 -2.47 11.03 4.34
CA HIS A 238 -3.54 11.77 3.69
C HIS A 238 -4.70 11.94 4.67
N ARG A 239 -5.02 13.20 4.99
CA ARG A 239 -6.13 13.55 5.88
C ARG A 239 -7.42 13.63 5.08
N ILE A 240 -8.48 13.01 5.58
CA ILE A 240 -9.81 13.08 4.96
C ILE A 240 -10.89 12.87 6.02
N SER A 241 -12.13 13.31 5.75
CA SER A 241 -13.26 12.94 6.61
C SER A 241 -13.65 11.47 6.41
N ALA A 242 -14.19 10.80 7.44
CA ALA A 242 -14.58 9.40 7.33
C ALA A 242 -15.71 9.16 6.30
N VAL A 243 -16.60 10.13 6.11
CA VAL A 243 -17.67 10.07 5.09
C VAL A 243 -17.09 10.17 3.68
N GLU A 244 -16.23 11.16 3.45
CA GLU A 244 -15.60 11.37 2.13
C GLU A 244 -14.63 10.23 1.78
N HIS A 245 -13.95 9.66 2.78
CA HIS A 245 -13.17 8.44 2.62
C HIS A 245 -14.01 7.30 2.03
N ASP A 246 -15.12 6.96 2.69
CA ASP A 246 -15.95 5.82 2.27
C ASP A 246 -16.59 6.08 0.89
N GLN A 247 -16.96 7.33 0.58
CA GLN A 247 -17.42 7.73 -0.75
C GLN A 247 -16.36 7.51 -1.84
N ASN A 248 -15.10 7.85 -1.56
CA ASN A 248 -13.99 7.61 -2.50
C ASN A 248 -13.65 6.12 -2.62
N MET A 249 -13.71 5.36 -1.52
CA MET A 249 -13.47 3.91 -1.52
C MET A 249 -14.54 3.16 -2.31
N ALA A 250 -15.75 3.70 -2.45
CA ALA A 250 -16.75 3.12 -3.35
C ALA A 250 -16.23 3.00 -4.80
N PHE A 251 -15.44 3.96 -5.28
CA PHE A 251 -14.82 3.92 -6.61
C PHE A 251 -13.49 3.15 -6.61
N ILE A 252 -12.62 3.42 -5.63
CA ILE A 252 -11.25 2.88 -5.57
C ILE A 252 -11.25 1.38 -5.27
N GLN A 253 -12.12 0.93 -4.36
CA GLN A 253 -12.17 -0.44 -3.87
C GLN A 253 -13.46 -1.15 -4.32
N ALA A 254 -14.64 -0.71 -3.88
CA ALA A 254 -15.87 -1.50 -4.05
C ALA A 254 -16.21 -1.76 -5.53
N LEU A 255 -16.31 -0.71 -6.34
CA LEU A 255 -16.59 -0.84 -7.78
C LEU A 255 -15.46 -1.59 -8.51
N ARG A 256 -14.20 -1.23 -8.22
CA ARG A 256 -13.04 -1.85 -8.87
C ARG A 256 -12.96 -3.35 -8.59
N HIS A 257 -13.05 -3.75 -7.31
CA HIS A 257 -13.00 -5.15 -6.91
C HIS A 257 -14.20 -5.93 -7.41
N PHE A 258 -15.42 -5.37 -7.35
CA PHE A 258 -16.60 -6.04 -7.88
C PHE A 258 -16.50 -6.27 -9.40
N ALA A 259 -16.03 -5.28 -10.16
CA ALA A 259 -15.81 -5.44 -11.60
C ALA A 259 -14.76 -6.52 -11.90
N THR A 260 -13.66 -6.57 -11.15
CA THR A 260 -12.65 -7.63 -11.27
C THR A 260 -13.19 -9.00 -10.88
N PHE A 261 -13.95 -9.09 -9.80
CA PHE A 261 -14.64 -10.31 -9.37
C PHE A 261 -15.59 -10.82 -10.45
N ALA A 262 -16.46 -9.96 -10.98
CA ALA A 262 -17.43 -10.31 -12.01
C ALA A 262 -16.74 -10.77 -13.31
N TYR A 263 -15.65 -10.10 -13.71
CA TYR A 263 -14.86 -10.52 -14.87
C TYR A 263 -14.20 -11.88 -14.68
N GLY A 264 -13.57 -12.12 -13.51
CA GLY A 264 -12.98 -13.42 -13.20
C GLY A 264 -14.01 -14.54 -13.10
N LEU A 265 -15.18 -14.27 -12.50
CA LEU A 265 -16.31 -15.18 -12.47
C LEU A 265 -16.77 -15.55 -13.90
N HIS A 266 -16.92 -14.55 -14.77
CA HIS A 266 -17.30 -14.77 -16.16
C HIS A 266 -16.27 -15.63 -16.91
N LEU A 267 -14.97 -15.38 -16.75
CA LEU A 267 -13.92 -16.22 -17.36
C LEU A 267 -14.00 -17.69 -16.90
N ALA A 268 -14.31 -17.90 -15.62
CA ALA A 268 -14.48 -19.24 -15.05
C ALA A 268 -15.73 -19.94 -15.61
N GLU A 269 -16.86 -19.23 -15.71
CA GLU A 269 -18.13 -19.77 -16.23
C GLU A 269 -18.07 -20.07 -17.74
N GLU A 270 -17.34 -19.26 -18.52
CA GLU A 270 -17.06 -19.52 -19.95
C GLU A 270 -16.05 -20.67 -20.16
N ASN A 271 -15.54 -21.29 -19.10
CA ASN A 271 -14.58 -22.40 -19.13
C ASN A 271 -13.33 -22.10 -19.98
N VAL A 272 -12.83 -20.86 -19.89
CA VAL A 272 -11.67 -20.44 -20.69
C VAL A 272 -10.40 -21.11 -20.19
N GLN A 273 -9.60 -21.69 -21.10
CA GLN A 273 -8.31 -22.28 -20.75
C GLN A 273 -7.26 -21.18 -20.49
N LEU A 274 -6.98 -20.90 -19.21
CA LEU A 274 -6.08 -19.83 -18.81
C LEU A 274 -4.66 -20.00 -19.39
N GLU A 275 -4.16 -21.24 -19.47
CA GLU A 275 -2.86 -21.57 -20.06
C GLU A 275 -2.76 -21.11 -21.53
N GLN A 276 -3.82 -21.34 -22.31
CA GLN A 276 -3.90 -20.91 -23.70
C GLN A 276 -3.94 -19.38 -23.82
N LEU A 277 -4.71 -18.70 -22.96
CA LEU A 277 -4.71 -17.23 -22.94
C LEU A 277 -3.32 -16.68 -22.64
N LEU A 278 -2.63 -17.25 -21.65
CA LEU A 278 -1.29 -16.81 -21.26
C LEU A 278 -0.25 -17.07 -22.36
N ALA A 279 -0.35 -18.18 -23.08
CA ALA A 279 0.52 -18.49 -24.20
C ALA A 279 0.40 -17.49 -25.36
N LEU A 280 -0.78 -16.91 -25.55
CA LEU A 280 -1.07 -15.92 -26.59
C LEU A 280 -0.90 -14.47 -26.09
N SER A 281 -0.65 -14.26 -24.80
CA SER A 281 -0.59 -12.93 -24.18
C SER A 281 0.78 -12.28 -24.33
N SER A 282 0.80 -11.05 -24.83
CA SER A 282 1.93 -10.14 -24.66
C SER A 282 2.09 -9.76 -23.18
N PRO A 283 3.22 -9.14 -22.76
CA PRO A 283 3.44 -8.78 -21.35
C PRO A 283 2.30 -7.96 -20.72
N ILE A 284 1.66 -7.07 -21.48
CA ILE A 284 0.53 -6.26 -20.96
C ILE A 284 -0.72 -7.11 -20.74
N TYR A 285 -1.11 -7.96 -21.68
CA TYR A 285 -2.28 -8.83 -21.52
C TYR A 285 -2.08 -9.86 -20.40
N ARG A 286 -0.85 -10.36 -20.23
CA ARG A 286 -0.50 -11.21 -19.10
C ARG A 286 -0.63 -10.44 -17.78
N LEU A 287 -0.16 -9.19 -17.73
CA LEU A 287 -0.29 -8.34 -16.55
C LEU A 287 -1.76 -8.07 -16.21
N GLU A 288 -2.61 -7.80 -17.20
CA GLU A 288 -4.06 -7.63 -17.00
C GLU A 288 -4.70 -8.88 -16.37
N LEU A 289 -4.40 -10.07 -16.91
CA LEU A 289 -4.86 -11.33 -16.32
C LEU A 289 -4.31 -11.57 -14.91
N ALA A 290 -3.04 -11.23 -14.66
CA ALA A 290 -2.44 -11.34 -13.34
C ALA A 290 -3.12 -10.40 -12.32
N MET A 291 -3.50 -9.19 -12.74
CA MET A 291 -4.24 -8.23 -11.91
C MET A 291 -5.65 -8.72 -11.55
N VAL A 292 -6.27 -9.52 -12.41
CA VAL A 292 -7.54 -10.21 -12.11
C VAL A 292 -7.29 -11.39 -11.17
N GLY A 293 -6.39 -12.30 -11.55
CA GLY A 293 -6.13 -13.54 -10.81
C GLY A 293 -5.67 -13.32 -9.37
N ARG A 294 -4.84 -12.30 -9.13
CA ARG A 294 -4.34 -11.97 -7.77
C ARG A 294 -5.44 -11.57 -6.79
N LEU A 295 -6.64 -11.18 -7.27
CA LEU A 295 -7.79 -10.91 -6.41
C LEU A 295 -8.22 -12.20 -5.68
N PHE A 296 -8.29 -13.31 -6.41
CA PHE A 296 -8.77 -14.61 -5.92
C PHE A 296 -7.75 -15.37 -5.07
N ALA A 297 -6.51 -14.89 -4.99
CA ALA A 297 -5.47 -15.43 -4.11
C ALA A 297 -5.49 -14.81 -2.69
N GLN A 298 -6.41 -13.88 -2.44
CA GLN A 298 -6.55 -13.16 -1.17
C GLN A 298 -7.83 -13.62 -0.43
N ASP A 299 -8.05 -13.10 0.78
CA ASP A 299 -9.21 -13.46 1.61
C ASP A 299 -10.53 -13.00 0.96
N PRO A 300 -11.44 -13.93 0.58
CA PRO A 300 -12.73 -13.55 -0.01
C PRO A 300 -13.63 -12.77 0.95
N GLN A 301 -13.53 -13.00 2.27
CA GLN A 301 -14.38 -12.30 3.25
C GLN A 301 -14.06 -10.80 3.30
N LEU A 302 -12.78 -10.43 3.16
CA LEU A 302 -12.37 -9.03 3.09
C LEU A 302 -13.06 -8.29 1.93
N TYR A 303 -13.09 -8.90 0.74
CA TYR A 303 -13.74 -8.29 -0.42
C TYR A 303 -15.25 -8.25 -0.28
N ALA A 304 -15.86 -9.29 0.29
CA ALA A 304 -17.30 -9.28 0.59
C ALA A 304 -17.64 -8.13 1.54
N ASP A 305 -16.90 -7.98 2.63
CA ASP A 305 -17.11 -6.91 3.61
C ASP A 305 -16.96 -5.52 2.99
N ILE A 306 -15.92 -5.29 2.18
CA ILE A 306 -15.69 -4.00 1.51
C ILE A 306 -16.83 -3.70 0.53
N ILE A 307 -17.15 -4.63 -0.38
CA ILE A 307 -18.14 -4.43 -1.43
C ILE A 307 -19.54 -4.22 -0.83
N MET A 308 -19.89 -5.00 0.20
CA MET A 308 -21.21 -5.01 0.82
C MET A 308 -21.35 -4.06 2.03
N SER A 309 -20.32 -3.26 2.34
CA SER A 309 -20.30 -2.37 3.51
C SER A 309 -21.37 -1.28 3.53
N SER A 310 -21.90 -0.89 2.36
CA SER A 310 -22.86 0.20 2.18
C SER A 310 -23.82 -0.04 1.01
N GLU A 311 -25.07 0.42 1.15
CA GLU A 311 -26.05 0.45 0.06
C GLU A 311 -25.61 1.37 -1.10
N ASP A 312 -24.79 2.39 -0.82
CA ASP A 312 -24.23 3.29 -1.84
C ASP A 312 -23.30 2.54 -2.81
N ASN A 313 -22.57 1.53 -2.32
CA ASN A 313 -21.73 0.68 -3.16
C ASN A 313 -22.59 -0.09 -4.16
N LEU A 314 -23.69 -0.71 -3.69
CA LEU A 314 -24.64 -1.40 -4.56
C LEU A 314 -25.26 -0.45 -5.58
N ALA A 315 -25.65 0.76 -5.15
CA ALA A 315 -26.19 1.77 -6.05
C ALA A 315 -25.16 2.18 -7.13
N LEU A 316 -23.89 2.37 -6.76
CA LEU A 316 -22.81 2.67 -7.70
C LEU A 316 -22.58 1.53 -8.70
N ILE A 317 -22.53 0.28 -8.22
CA ILE A 317 -22.37 -0.91 -9.06
C ILE A 317 -23.53 -1.05 -10.05
N LYS A 318 -24.78 -0.83 -9.61
CA LYS A 318 -25.95 -0.81 -10.51
C LYS A 318 -25.85 0.29 -11.57
N ARG A 319 -25.37 1.48 -11.22
CA ARG A 319 -25.11 2.55 -12.20
C ARG A 319 -24.03 2.13 -13.21
N TYR A 320 -22.96 1.49 -12.75
CA TYR A 320 -21.91 0.97 -13.64
C TYR A 320 -22.44 -0.10 -14.60
N TYR A 321 -23.23 -1.06 -14.10
CA TYR A 321 -23.90 -2.06 -14.94
C TYR A 321 -24.79 -1.42 -16.02
N LYS A 322 -25.56 -0.38 -15.66
CA LYS A 322 -26.34 0.39 -16.64
C LYS A 322 -25.44 1.01 -17.72
N ARG A 323 -24.29 1.60 -17.35
CA ARG A 323 -23.32 2.15 -18.31
C ARG A 323 -22.72 1.07 -19.21
N PHE A 324 -22.48 -0.12 -18.67
CA PHE A 324 -22.02 -1.27 -19.46
C PHE A 324 -23.08 -1.67 -20.51
N GLY A 325 -24.35 -1.77 -20.11
CA GLY A 325 -25.46 -1.99 -21.05
C GLY A 325 -25.57 -0.91 -22.13
N GLU A 326 -25.44 0.36 -21.75
CA GLU A 326 -25.40 1.48 -22.73
C GLU A 326 -24.23 1.32 -23.72
N ALA A 327 -23.05 0.88 -23.27
CA ALA A 327 -21.91 0.64 -24.14
C ALA A 327 -22.14 -0.55 -25.10
N ILE A 328 -22.87 -1.59 -24.68
CA ILE A 328 -23.26 -2.71 -25.56
C ILE A 328 -24.13 -2.20 -26.72
N THR A 329 -25.05 -1.27 -26.47
CA THR A 329 -25.92 -0.75 -27.55
C THR A 329 -25.13 -0.09 -28.69
N LEU A 330 -23.97 0.51 -28.40
CA LEU A 330 -23.05 1.05 -29.42
C LEU A 330 -22.50 -0.07 -30.33
N LEU A 331 -22.25 -1.25 -29.76
CA LEU A 331 -21.75 -2.42 -30.48
C LEU A 331 -22.85 -3.08 -31.32
N GLU A 332 -24.04 -3.25 -30.75
CA GLU A 332 -25.21 -3.81 -31.43
C GLU A 332 -25.60 -2.99 -32.65
N GLN A 333 -25.52 -1.66 -32.54
CA GLN A 333 -25.78 -0.73 -33.64
C GLN A 333 -24.59 -0.59 -34.60
N SER A 334 -23.44 -1.18 -34.28
CA SER A 334 -22.18 -0.99 -35.00
C SER A 334 -21.79 0.49 -35.18
N ASP A 335 -22.19 1.35 -34.24
CA ASP A 335 -21.97 2.80 -34.32
C ASP A 335 -20.55 3.17 -33.88
N LYS A 336 -19.61 2.97 -34.80
CA LYS A 336 -18.19 3.31 -34.61
C LYS A 336 -17.98 4.79 -34.27
N LYS A 337 -18.81 5.69 -34.82
CA LYS A 337 -18.65 7.13 -34.59
C LYS A 337 -19.04 7.49 -33.16
N ALA A 338 -20.15 6.96 -32.67
CA ALA A 338 -20.57 7.16 -31.29
C ALA A 338 -19.61 6.51 -30.29
N PHE A 339 -19.06 5.33 -30.62
CA PHE A 339 -18.00 4.71 -29.82
C PHE A 339 -16.77 5.61 -29.69
N VAL A 340 -16.20 6.07 -30.82
CA VAL A 340 -15.01 6.95 -30.82
C VAL A 340 -15.28 8.25 -30.07
N LYS A 341 -16.46 8.86 -30.24
CA LYS A 341 -16.84 10.07 -29.50
C LYS A 341 -16.90 9.83 -27.99
N SER A 342 -17.43 8.68 -27.57
CA SER A 342 -17.50 8.29 -26.16
C SER A 342 -16.10 8.04 -25.59
N PHE A 343 -15.22 7.40 -26.37
CA PHE A 343 -13.82 7.20 -26.01
C PHE A 343 -13.10 8.52 -25.78
N GLN A 344 -13.18 9.46 -26.72
CA GLN A 344 -12.55 10.79 -26.62
C GLN A 344 -13.08 11.60 -25.44
N LYS A 345 -14.36 11.43 -25.09
CA LYS A 345 -14.93 12.07 -23.90
C LYS A 345 -14.28 11.54 -22.61
N VAL A 346 -14.01 10.24 -22.54
CA VAL A 346 -13.33 9.61 -21.39
C VAL A 346 -11.86 10.02 -21.36
N GLU A 347 -11.17 10.00 -22.51
CA GLU A 347 -9.80 10.50 -22.67
C GLU A 347 -9.67 11.94 -22.16
N HIS A 348 -10.56 12.84 -22.58
CA HIS A 348 -10.55 14.24 -22.12
C HIS A 348 -10.77 14.37 -20.61
N TRP A 349 -11.57 13.50 -19.99
CA TRP A 349 -11.76 13.48 -18.54
C TRP A 349 -10.52 12.99 -17.80
N PHE A 350 -9.80 11.99 -18.34
CA PHE A 350 -8.50 11.58 -17.81
C PHE A 350 -7.44 12.69 -17.98
N GLY A 351 -7.53 13.48 -19.06
CA GLY A 351 -6.60 14.57 -19.35
C GLY A 351 -5.15 14.08 -19.38
N ASP A 352 -4.25 14.86 -18.79
CA ASP A 352 -2.81 14.57 -18.77
C ASP A 352 -2.47 13.22 -18.09
N TYR A 353 -3.35 12.70 -17.22
CA TYR A 353 -3.15 11.39 -16.59
C TYR A 353 -3.19 10.24 -17.61
N ALA A 354 -3.91 10.37 -18.73
CA ALA A 354 -3.96 9.32 -19.74
C ALA A 354 -2.57 9.03 -20.32
N GLU A 355 -1.84 10.09 -20.70
CA GLU A 355 -0.48 9.98 -21.22
C GLU A 355 0.51 9.56 -20.13
N SER A 356 0.40 10.14 -18.92
CA SER A 356 1.25 9.78 -17.78
C SER A 356 1.14 8.28 -17.44
N PHE A 357 -0.08 7.74 -17.37
CA PHE A 357 -0.28 6.31 -17.08
C PHE A 357 0.20 5.40 -18.22
N LEU A 358 0.16 5.87 -19.47
CA LEU A 358 0.74 5.12 -20.59
C LEU A 358 2.27 5.03 -20.47
N VAL A 359 2.94 6.10 -20.06
CA VAL A 359 4.40 6.10 -19.82
C VAL A 359 4.75 5.23 -18.60
N GLU A 360 4.01 5.38 -17.50
CA GLU A 360 4.23 4.62 -16.27
C GLU A 360 4.06 3.10 -16.51
N SER A 361 2.98 2.70 -17.17
CA SER A 361 2.73 1.29 -17.49
C SER A 361 3.81 0.69 -18.39
N ARG A 362 4.38 1.43 -19.35
CA ARG A 362 5.51 0.94 -20.16
C ARG A 362 6.74 0.62 -19.30
N SER A 363 7.04 1.45 -18.30
CA SER A 363 8.15 1.18 -17.37
C SER A 363 7.90 -0.08 -16.55
N LEU A 364 6.68 -0.23 -16.01
CA LEU A 364 6.29 -1.42 -15.25
C LEU A 364 6.36 -2.70 -16.10
N LEU A 365 5.94 -2.62 -17.36
CA LEU A 365 5.97 -3.76 -18.28
C LEU A 365 7.39 -4.20 -18.64
N ARG A 366 8.34 -3.26 -18.81
CA ARG A 366 9.76 -3.61 -19.04
C ARG A 366 10.29 -4.41 -17.86
N GLN A 367 10.10 -3.91 -16.64
CA GLN A 367 10.52 -4.61 -15.42
C GLN A 367 9.82 -5.98 -15.25
N ALA A 368 8.53 -6.09 -15.60
CA ALA A 368 7.82 -7.36 -15.57
C ALA A 368 8.35 -8.36 -16.61
N ASN A 369 8.78 -7.88 -17.78
CA ASN A 369 9.31 -8.72 -18.85
C ASN A 369 10.74 -9.21 -18.56
N ASP A 370 11.56 -8.39 -17.91
CA ASP A 370 12.94 -8.77 -17.52
C ASP A 370 12.97 -9.92 -16.51
N ASN A 371 11.91 -10.08 -15.71
CA ASN A 371 11.77 -11.16 -14.73
C ASN A 371 11.21 -12.46 -15.31
N ARG A 372 11.03 -12.55 -16.64
CA ARG A 372 10.55 -13.77 -17.30
C ARG A 372 11.69 -14.79 -17.38
N GLN A 373 11.49 -15.95 -16.75
CA GLN A 373 12.33 -17.13 -16.94
C GLN A 373 12.02 -17.83 -18.26
#